data_AF-A0A5C8VCB2-F1
#
_entry.id   AF-A0A5C8VCB2-F1
#
_cell.length_a   1.000
_cell.length_b   1.000
_cell.length_c   1.000
_cell.angle_alpha   90.00
_cell.angle_beta   90.00
_cell.angle_gamma   90.00
#
_symmetry.space_group_name_H-M   'P 1'
#
loop_
_entity.id
_entity.type
_entity.pdbx_description
1 polymer ?
#
loop_
_entity_poly.entity_id
_entity_poly.type
_entity_poly.pdbx_seq_one_letter_code
_entity_poly.pdbx_strand_id
1 'polypeptide(L)'
;MTQTEMLLKRLPNDIGGLDGGHIQRVEHELEPWEKRCHALADVLDFYKILNTEEKRRGVEALGAEMVGALSYYERWIAAFANILFAKGILTPSELAAKMDEVAARWDREPRP
;
A
#
# COMPACT_ATOMS: atom_id res chain seq x y z
N MET A 1 -30.90 -2.64 5.69
CA MET A 1 -29.68 -3.28 5.18
C MET A 1 -28.97 -3.93 6.35
N THR A 2 -28.62 -5.20 6.23
CA THR A 2 -27.87 -5.89 7.30
C THR A 2 -26.40 -5.44 7.28
N GLN A 3 -25.71 -5.58 8.40
CA GLN A 3 -24.28 -5.26 8.49
C GLN A 3 -23.43 -6.04 7.49
N THR A 4 -23.84 -7.27 7.15
CA THR A 4 -23.12 -8.15 6.22
C THR A 4 -23.34 -7.80 4.75
N GLU A 5 -24.50 -7.25 4.36
CA GLU A 5 -24.71 -6.76 2.99
C GLU A 5 -23.73 -5.64 2.62
N MET A 6 -23.37 -4.79 3.59
CA MET A 6 -22.44 -3.68 3.34
C MET A 6 -21.03 -4.18 2.98
N LEU A 7 -20.63 -5.35 3.46
CA LEU A 7 -19.33 -5.96 3.15
C LEU A 7 -19.22 -6.39 1.68
N LEU A 8 -20.35 -6.58 0.99
CA LEU A 8 -20.39 -6.98 -0.42
C LEU A 8 -20.67 -5.81 -1.36
N LYS A 9 -21.34 -4.75 -0.87
CA LYS A 9 -21.83 -3.65 -1.70
C LYS A 9 -20.89 -2.46 -1.78
N ARG A 10 -19.95 -2.31 -0.84
CA ARG A 10 -19.08 -1.13 -0.75
C ARG A 10 -17.61 -1.52 -0.67
N LEU A 11 -16.81 -1.00 -1.59
CA LEU A 11 -15.36 -1.11 -1.55
C LEU A 11 -14.77 -0.08 -0.56
N PRO A 12 -13.58 -0.32 0.01
CA PRO A 12 -12.98 0.57 1.00
C PRO A 12 -12.80 2.03 0.55
N ASN A 13 -12.66 2.29 -0.76
CA ASN A 13 -12.51 3.63 -1.32
C ASN A 13 -13.84 4.33 -1.61
N ASP A 14 -14.97 3.63 -1.59
CA ASP A 14 -16.30 4.18 -1.85
C ASP A 14 -16.88 4.83 -0.59
N ILE A 15 -16.23 5.94 -0.19
CA ILE A 15 -16.60 6.74 1.00
C ILE A 15 -17.36 8.02 0.63
N GLY A 16 -17.67 8.23 -0.65
CA GLY A 16 -18.37 9.41 -1.13
C GLY A 16 -19.75 9.56 -0.49
N GLY A 17 -20.03 10.72 0.10
CA GLY A 17 -21.30 11.02 0.74
C GLY A 17 -21.46 10.48 2.18
N LEU A 18 -20.42 9.86 2.75
CA LEU A 18 -20.39 9.52 4.18
C LEU A 18 -20.03 10.75 5.02
N ASP A 19 -20.49 10.75 6.28
CA ASP A 19 -20.05 11.76 7.25
C ASP A 19 -18.57 11.55 7.58
N GLY A 20 -17.76 12.58 7.31
CA GLY A 20 -16.31 12.59 7.54
C GLY A 20 -15.87 13.38 8.76
N GLY A 21 -16.82 14.02 9.47
CA GLY A 21 -16.50 14.94 10.56
C GLY A 21 -15.67 16.16 10.13
N HIS A 22 -15.16 16.89 11.11
CA HIS A 22 -14.26 18.03 10.85
C HIS A 22 -12.83 17.54 10.60
N ILE A 23 -12.24 17.95 9.49
CA ILE A 23 -10.88 17.60 9.11
C ILE A 23 -9.98 18.83 9.28
N GLN A 24 -8.98 18.72 10.16
CA GLN A 24 -7.85 19.65 10.15
C GLN A 24 -6.90 19.26 9.02
N ARG A 25 -6.71 20.18 8.07
CA ARG A 25 -5.77 19.99 6.96
C ARG A 25 -4.42 20.54 7.39
N VAL A 26 -3.44 19.65 7.51
CA VAL A 26 -2.05 19.98 7.82
C VAL A 26 -1.17 19.46 6.70
N GLU A 27 -0.05 20.13 6.49
CA GLU A 27 0.98 19.63 5.57
C GLU A 27 1.66 18.40 6.17
N HIS A 28 1.94 17.42 5.33
CA HIS A 28 2.69 16.21 5.67
C HIS A 28 4.03 16.25 4.94
N GLU A 29 5.12 16.30 5.70
CA GLU A 29 6.46 16.19 5.11
C GLU A 29 6.72 14.74 4.72
N LEU A 30 6.99 14.53 3.42
CA LEU A 30 7.24 13.18 2.92
C LEU A 30 8.58 12.63 3.41
N GLU A 31 8.50 11.48 4.07
CA GLU A 31 9.66 10.72 4.51
C GLU A 31 10.48 10.22 3.31
N PRO A 32 11.80 9.98 3.47
CA PRO A 32 12.62 9.46 2.38
C PRO A 32 12.11 8.15 1.78
N TRP A 33 11.49 7.28 2.58
CA TRP A 33 10.95 6.00 2.11
C TRP A 33 9.64 6.19 1.31
N GLU A 34 8.82 7.19 1.65
CA GLU A 34 7.59 7.51 0.92
C GLU A 34 7.92 8.01 -0.50
N LYS A 35 8.94 8.87 -0.60
CA LYS A 35 9.48 9.32 -1.90
C LYS A 35 10.00 8.15 -2.74
N ARG A 36 10.70 7.19 -2.11
CA ARG A 36 11.16 5.97 -2.79
C ARG A 36 10.00 5.05 -3.20
N CYS A 37 8.96 4.94 -2.38
CA CYS A 37 7.75 4.19 -2.71
C CYS A 37 7.05 4.78 -3.95
N HIS A 38 6.95 6.11 -4.02
CA HIS A 38 6.40 6.80 -5.19
C HIS A 38 7.26 6.53 -6.44
N ALA A 39 8.58 6.73 -6.34
CA ALA A 39 9.49 6.47 -7.46
C ALA A 39 9.45 5.01 -7.92
N LEU A 40 9.27 4.06 -7.00
CA LEU A 40 9.08 2.64 -7.34
C LEU A 40 7.79 2.45 -8.16
N ALA A 41 6.68 3.10 -7.79
CA ALA A 41 5.45 3.06 -8.56
C ALA A 41 5.66 3.53 -10.01
N ASP A 42 6.39 4.64 -10.19
CA ASP A 42 6.71 5.20 -11.51
C ASP A 42 7.58 4.25 -12.33
N VAL A 43 8.60 3.64 -11.73
CA VAL A 43 9.46 2.66 -12.41
C VAL A 43 8.65 1.43 -12.83
N LEU A 44 7.80 0.90 -11.95
CA LEU A 44 6.97 -0.26 -12.26
C LEU A 44 5.95 0.04 -13.38
N ASP A 45 5.37 1.25 -13.43
CA ASP A 45 4.50 1.67 -14.53
C ASP A 45 5.27 1.92 -15.83
N PHE A 46 6.45 2.53 -15.75
CA PHE A 46 7.30 2.79 -16.92
C PHE A 46 7.63 1.48 -17.65
N TYR A 47 8.01 0.44 -16.91
CA TYR A 47 8.27 -0.90 -17.45
C TYR A 47 7.01 -1.75 -17.66
N LYS A 48 5.81 -1.19 -17.44
CA LYS A 48 4.51 -1.87 -17.60
C LYS A 48 4.38 -3.16 -16.78
N ILE A 49 5.07 -3.21 -15.64
CA ILE A 49 4.97 -4.31 -14.68
C ILE A 49 3.65 -4.23 -13.90
N LEU A 50 3.24 -3.01 -13.52
CA LEU A 50 1.90 -2.71 -13.03
C LEU A 50 1.40 -1.42 -13.68
N ASN A 51 0.09 -1.19 -13.68
CA ASN A 51 -0.50 0.09 -14.08
C ASN A 51 -1.34 0.73 -12.95
N THR A 52 -1.85 1.94 -13.21
CA THR A 52 -2.62 2.70 -12.22
C THR A 52 -3.89 1.97 -11.75
N GLU A 53 -4.60 1.27 -12.64
CA GLU A 53 -5.82 0.54 -12.26
C GLU A 53 -5.51 -0.71 -11.43
N GLU A 54 -4.43 -1.42 -11.77
CA GLU A 54 -3.95 -2.55 -10.96
C GLU A 54 -3.58 -2.10 -9.55
N LYS A 55 -2.93 -0.93 -9.42
CA LYS A 55 -2.65 -0.32 -8.11
C LYS A 55 -3.92 0.02 -7.35
N ARG A 56 -4.91 0.68 -7.97
CA ARG A 56 -6.17 1.07 -7.32
C ARG A 56 -6.90 -0.15 -6.78
N ARG A 57 -7.10 -1.16 -7.64
CA ARG A 57 -7.69 -2.44 -7.26
C ARG A 57 -6.88 -3.14 -6.17
N GLY A 58 -5.54 -3.10 -6.25
CA GLY A 58 -4.66 -3.68 -5.25
C GLY A 58 -4.83 -3.07 -3.86
N VAL A 59 -5.00 -1.74 -3.77
CA VAL A 59 -5.27 -1.04 -2.50
C VAL A 59 -6.66 -1.38 -1.97
N GLU A 60 -7.67 -1.43 -2.83
CA GLU A 60 -9.03 -1.85 -2.45
C GLU A 60 -9.07 -3.28 -1.90
N ALA A 61 -8.27 -4.18 -2.48
CA ALA A 61 -8.17 -5.58 -2.09
C ALA A 61 -7.50 -5.80 -0.72
N LEU A 62 -6.84 -4.79 -0.14
CA LEU A 62 -6.34 -4.86 1.24
C LEU A 62 -7.47 -4.93 2.28
N GLY A 63 -8.69 -4.53 1.89
CA GLY A 63 -9.85 -4.52 2.77
C GLY A 63 -9.93 -3.29 3.68
N ALA A 64 -11.11 -3.07 4.25
CA ALA A 64 -11.46 -1.84 4.96
C ALA A 64 -10.59 -1.59 6.20
N GLU A 65 -10.21 -2.64 6.93
CA GLU A 65 -9.39 -2.52 8.14
C GLU A 65 -7.99 -2.00 7.80
N MET A 66 -7.28 -2.65 6.87
CA MET A 66 -5.94 -2.23 6.46
C MET A 66 -5.97 -0.84 5.80
N VAL A 67 -6.97 -0.57 4.95
CA VAL A 67 -7.12 0.76 4.34
C VAL A 67 -7.41 1.83 5.40
N GLY A 68 -8.10 1.52 6.49
CA GLY A 68 -8.33 2.45 7.59
C GLY A 68 -7.09 2.69 8.46
N ALA A 69 -6.29 1.65 8.68
CA ALA A 69 -5.16 1.68 9.63
C ALA A 69 -3.84 2.15 9.01
N LEU A 70 -3.56 1.81 7.75
CA LEU A 70 -2.29 2.11 7.10
C LEU A 70 -2.25 3.54 6.55
N SER A 71 -1.07 4.14 6.55
CA SER A 71 -0.77 5.39 5.85
C SER A 71 -0.91 5.23 4.33
N TYR A 72 -0.94 6.35 3.62
CA TYR A 72 -1.14 6.36 2.17
C TYR A 72 -0.11 5.51 1.41
N TYR A 73 1.18 5.67 1.74
CA TYR A 73 2.26 4.93 1.08
C TYR A 73 2.45 3.51 1.63
N GLU A 74 2.03 3.23 2.88
CA GLU A 74 1.98 1.85 3.39
C GLU A 74 0.98 1.00 2.60
N ARG A 75 -0.18 1.56 2.25
CA ARG A 75 -1.15 0.87 1.37
C ARG A 75 -0.54 0.56 0.01
N TRP A 76 0.23 1.50 -0.55
CA TRP A 76 0.86 1.32 -1.87
C TRP A 76 1.89 0.20 -1.85
N ILE A 77 2.84 0.24 -0.91
CA ILE A 77 3.91 -0.76 -0.89
C ILE A 77 3.38 -2.17 -0.62
N ALA A 78 2.35 -2.31 0.23
CA ALA A 78 1.66 -3.58 0.47
C ALA A 78 0.94 -4.07 -0.79
N ALA A 79 0.22 -3.19 -1.50
CA ALA A 79 -0.45 -3.52 -2.75
C ALA A 79 0.56 -3.94 -3.83
N PHE A 80 1.71 -3.27 -3.95
CA PHE A 80 2.76 -3.63 -4.91
C PHE A 80 3.32 -5.02 -4.64
N ALA A 81 3.63 -5.36 -3.38
CA ALA A 81 4.08 -6.71 -3.02
C ALA A 81 3.05 -7.76 -3.47
N ASN A 82 1.77 -7.57 -3.13
CA ASN A 82 0.69 -8.50 -3.51
C ASN A 82 0.54 -8.64 -5.04
N ILE A 83 0.66 -7.54 -5.79
CA ILE A 83 0.59 -7.56 -7.26
C ILE A 83 1.78 -8.32 -7.86
N LEU A 84 2.99 -8.08 -7.35
CA LEU A 84 4.19 -8.77 -7.83
C LEU A 84 4.18 -10.26 -7.49
N PHE A 85 3.61 -10.64 -6.34
CA PHE A 85 3.33 -12.03 -5.98
C PHE A 85 2.34 -12.68 -6.95
N ALA A 86 1.22 -12.01 -7.24
CA ALA A 86 0.22 -12.51 -8.18
C ALA A 86 0.77 -12.67 -9.61
N LYS A 87 1.77 -11.87 -9.99
CA LYS A 87 2.46 -11.96 -11.28
C LYS A 87 3.65 -12.94 -11.28
N GLY A 88 3.99 -13.54 -10.15
CA GLY A 88 5.12 -14.47 -10.01
C GLY A 88 6.50 -13.81 -10.20
N ILE A 89 6.58 -12.47 -10.07
CA ILE A 89 7.84 -11.72 -10.18
C ILE A 89 8.62 -11.78 -8.85
N LEU A 90 7.88 -11.85 -7.75
CA LEU A 90 8.40 -12.07 -6.41
C LEU A 90 7.61 -13.21 -5.76
N THR A 91 8.22 -13.88 -4.80
CA THR A 91 7.54 -14.78 -3.87
C THR A 91 7.53 -14.19 -2.47
N PRO A 92 6.55 -14.56 -1.61
CA PRO A 92 6.55 -14.14 -0.21
C PRO A 92 7.84 -14.50 0.54
N SER A 93 8.43 -15.66 0.24
CA SER A 93 9.67 -16.13 0.87
C SER A 93 10.88 -15.27 0.47
N GLU A 94 10.98 -14.85 -0.79
CA GLU A 94 12.04 -13.94 -1.23
C GLU A 94 11.91 -12.57 -0.57
N LEU A 95 10.69 -12.05 -0.43
CA LEU A 95 10.47 -10.80 0.29
C LEU A 95 10.85 -10.93 1.77
N ALA A 96 10.40 -12.00 2.43
CA ALA A 96 10.72 -12.24 3.85
C ALA A 96 12.24 -12.33 4.08
N ALA A 97 12.95 -13.12 3.28
CA ALA A 97 14.40 -13.25 3.37
C ALA A 97 15.10 -11.89 3.15
N LYS A 98 14.60 -11.07 2.22
CA LYS A 98 15.16 -9.74 1.99
C LYS A 98 14.87 -8.77 3.14
N MET A 99 13.70 -8.88 3.78
CA MET A 99 13.36 -8.09 4.97
C MET A 99 14.30 -8.44 6.13
N ASP A 100 14.57 -9.72 6.37
CA ASP A 100 15.52 -10.18 7.40
C ASP A 100 16.93 -9.63 7.13
N GLU A 101 17.39 -9.66 5.88
CA GLU A 101 18.69 -9.10 5.48
C GLU A 101 18.74 -7.58 5.71
N VAL A 102 17.66 -6.85 5.39
CA VAL A 102 17.55 -5.40 5.61
C VAL A 102 17.55 -5.07 7.10
N ALA A 103 16.81 -5.82 7.92
CA ALA A 103 16.75 -5.64 9.37
C ALA A 103 18.13 -5.90 10.00
N ALA A 104 18.78 -7.02 9.65
CA ALA A 104 20.11 -7.34 10.15
C ALA A 104 21.16 -6.29 9.75
N ARG A 105 21.03 -5.68 8.57
CA ARG A 105 21.90 -4.56 8.16
C ARG A 105 21.61 -3.30 8.97
N TRP A 106 20.35 -3.00 9.26
CA TRP A 106 19.95 -1.85 10.07
C TRP A 106 20.49 -1.95 11.50
N ASP A 107 20.44 -3.14 12.10
CA ASP A 107 20.95 -3.37 13.46
C ASP A 107 22.48 -3.20 13.55
N ARG A 108 23.22 -3.53 12.48
CA ARG A 108 24.68 -3.38 12.41
C ARG A 108 25.12 -1.95 12.13
N GLU A 109 24.38 -1.27 11.26
CA GLU A 109 24.66 0.09 10.81
C GLU A 109 23.35 0.87 10.71
N PRO A 110 22.84 1.41 11.83
CA PRO A 110 21.67 2.25 11.81
C PRO A 110 22.03 3.49 11.00
N ARG A 111 21.41 3.66 9.83
CA ARG A 111 21.55 4.91 9.08
C ARG A 111 20.67 5.96 9.75
N PRO A 112 21.13 7.23 9.81
CA PRO A 112 20.29 8.33 10.25
C PRO A 112 19.07 8.48 9.34
#